data_AF-A0A953BGP0-F1
#
_entry.id   AF-A0A953BGP0-F1
#
_cell.length_a   1.000
_cell.length_b   1.000
_cell.length_c   1.000
_cell.angle_alpha   90.00
_cell.angle_beta   90.00
_cell.angle_gamma   90.00
#
_symmetry.space_group_name_H-M   'P 1'
#
loop_
_entity.id
_entity.type
_entity.pdbx_description
1 polymer ?
#
loop_
_entity_poly.entity_id
_entity_poly.type
_entity_poly.pdbx_seq_one_letter_code
_entity_poly.pdbx_strand_id
1 'polypeptide(L)'
;MRTLIVLACTPSLALAQATFSGLGYASSTVLYSEGYAVSGDGSVAAGGSLITGGLGGQSVAYGWSEGVLTPVWFAAGGSSISFGVSADGGTIIGIADFGAFSPLGSQAFVYTASTGPELLGDFPSNPTGVPRSTGRALSADGSTLVGGGLSANGNEAFVMNLATRQFIGLGALQGTAFNSVAYGVSGDGSIVVGASSFGAQETQAFRWTSTGGMQGLGYLPSPTWLTKYSIADAVSADGQVIVGRSRSNNSQNGLEGFRWTQATGMVGLGDLPGGSFQSFAFAANADGSVIVGMATIEGAPGPFGPGSASRAFIWDAQNGMRDLQATLMAAGAPMTGWNLKEARAVSADGRTIVGTGTGPDGNTQAWIATLPPLSCYANCDGSTGSPKLTANDFQCFLNSYANGDTYANCDASIGSPLLTANDFLCFLNKFAAGCS
;
A
#
# COMPACT_ATOMS: atom_id res chain seq x y z
N MET A 1 31.51 -34.75 -47.48
CA MET A 1 30.73 -33.59 -46.97
C MET A 1 29.91 -34.08 -45.78
N ARG A 2 30.28 -33.68 -44.55
CA ARG A 2 29.47 -33.93 -43.35
C ARG A 2 28.70 -32.64 -43.07
N THR A 3 27.39 -32.70 -43.23
CA THR A 3 26.48 -31.58 -42.93
C THR A 3 26.37 -31.44 -41.42
N LEU A 4 26.88 -30.33 -40.88
CA LEU A 4 26.73 -29.96 -39.49
C LEU A 4 25.31 -29.41 -39.31
N ILE A 5 24.44 -30.14 -38.62
CA ILE A 5 23.15 -29.61 -38.16
C ILE A 5 23.46 -28.80 -36.90
N VAL A 6 23.46 -27.49 -37.02
CA VAL A 6 23.48 -26.58 -35.86
C VAL A 6 22.04 -26.50 -35.35
N LEU A 7 21.75 -27.20 -34.25
CA LEU A 7 20.54 -26.97 -33.48
C LEU A 7 20.71 -25.59 -32.80
N ALA A 8 20.08 -24.57 -33.37
CA ALA A 8 19.90 -23.30 -32.68
C ALA A 8 18.88 -23.53 -31.55
N CYS A 9 19.37 -23.75 -30.34
CA CYS A 9 18.55 -23.66 -29.14
C CYS A 9 18.22 -22.17 -28.96
N THR A 10 17.07 -21.73 -29.44
CA THR A 10 16.54 -20.42 -29.09
C THR A 10 16.32 -20.43 -27.57
N PRO A 11 16.88 -19.47 -26.80
CA PRO A 11 16.50 -19.35 -25.41
C PRO A 11 14.99 -19.13 -25.40
N SER A 12 14.26 -19.97 -24.67
CA SER A 12 12.88 -19.65 -24.34
C SER A 12 12.91 -18.25 -23.72
N LEU A 13 12.12 -17.33 -24.29
CA LEU A 13 11.80 -16.07 -23.64
C LEU A 13 11.13 -16.47 -22.31
N ALA A 14 11.93 -16.59 -21.25
CA ALA A 14 11.40 -16.80 -19.92
C ALA A 14 10.51 -15.58 -19.65
N LEU A 15 9.20 -15.82 -19.52
CA LEU A 15 8.25 -14.83 -19.04
C LEU A 15 8.88 -14.14 -17.82
N ALA A 16 8.87 -12.81 -17.80
CA ALA A 16 9.38 -12.06 -16.67
C ALA A 16 8.67 -12.55 -15.40
N GLN A 17 9.42 -13.14 -14.48
CA GLN A 17 8.87 -13.64 -13.22
C GLN A 17 8.74 -12.48 -12.23
N ALA A 18 7.77 -12.60 -11.33
CA ALA A 18 7.69 -11.71 -10.18
C ALA A 18 8.93 -11.88 -9.30
N THR A 19 9.40 -10.76 -8.74
CA THR A 19 10.49 -10.77 -7.75
C THR A 19 9.90 -10.65 -6.34
N PHE A 20 10.61 -11.20 -5.37
CA PHE A 20 10.23 -11.10 -3.96
C PHE A 20 11.50 -11.09 -3.09
N SER A 21 11.51 -10.23 -2.07
CA SER A 21 12.59 -10.14 -1.10
C SER A 21 12.09 -9.66 0.26
N GLY A 22 12.64 -10.21 1.34
CA GLY A 22 12.52 -9.60 2.66
C GLY A 22 13.46 -8.41 2.80
N LEU A 23 13.04 -7.36 3.51
CA LEU A 23 13.87 -6.16 3.69
C LEU A 23 14.93 -6.30 4.79
N GLY A 24 14.86 -7.36 5.61
CA GLY A 24 15.79 -7.57 6.72
C GLY A 24 15.34 -6.90 8.02
N TYR A 25 16.29 -6.75 8.93
CA TYR A 25 16.11 -6.18 10.27
C TYR A 25 17.24 -5.21 10.56
N ALA A 26 16.98 -4.18 11.37
CA ALA A 26 18.03 -3.27 11.84
C ALA A 26 18.87 -3.89 12.97
N SER A 27 18.38 -4.96 13.61
CA SER A 27 19.06 -5.67 14.70
C SER A 27 19.21 -7.15 14.38
N SER A 28 20.34 -7.74 14.77
CA SER A 28 20.60 -9.18 14.66
C SER A 28 20.06 -10.00 15.84
N THR A 29 19.64 -9.33 16.92
CA THR A 29 19.12 -9.99 18.14
C THR A 29 17.63 -9.74 18.36
N VAL A 30 17.08 -8.69 17.74
CA VAL A 30 15.66 -8.35 17.79
C VAL A 30 15.12 -8.35 16.35
N LEU A 31 14.52 -9.48 15.97
CA LEU A 31 14.09 -9.73 14.60
C LEU A 31 12.65 -9.25 14.42
N TYR A 32 12.48 -7.98 14.11
CA TYR A 32 11.19 -7.40 13.76
C TYR A 32 11.34 -6.20 12.82
N SER A 33 10.58 -6.18 11.73
CA SER A 33 10.48 -5.04 10.83
C SER A 33 9.11 -4.95 10.15
N GLU A 34 8.73 -3.73 9.79
CA GLU A 34 7.50 -3.40 9.07
C GLU A 34 7.82 -2.48 7.90
N GLY A 35 7.12 -2.64 6.77
CA GLY A 35 7.26 -1.81 5.58
C GLY A 35 6.02 -0.96 5.36
N TYR A 36 6.18 0.35 5.16
CA TYR A 36 5.08 1.31 5.11
C TYR A 36 5.00 2.11 3.81
N ALA A 37 6.11 2.32 3.11
CA ALA A 37 6.15 3.15 1.91
C ALA A 37 7.11 2.59 0.86
N VAL A 38 6.87 2.95 -0.41
CA VAL A 38 7.73 2.62 -1.55
C VAL A 38 7.80 3.81 -2.51
N SER A 39 8.96 4.06 -3.12
CA SER A 39 9.16 5.13 -4.11
C SER A 39 8.38 4.85 -5.39
N GLY A 40 8.26 5.90 -6.23
CA GLY A 40 7.45 5.85 -7.45
C GLY A 40 7.96 4.81 -8.45
N ASP A 41 9.27 4.64 -8.52
CA ASP A 41 9.97 3.63 -9.34
C ASP A 41 10.11 2.26 -8.66
N GLY A 42 9.71 2.13 -7.40
CA GLY A 42 9.83 0.88 -6.63
C GLY A 42 11.23 0.57 -6.09
N SER A 43 12.22 1.45 -6.25
CA SER A 43 13.62 1.16 -5.88
C SER A 43 13.94 1.39 -4.40
N VAL A 44 13.17 2.25 -3.72
CA VAL A 44 13.34 2.59 -2.31
C VAL A 44 12.09 2.22 -1.52
N ALA A 45 12.26 1.49 -0.42
CA ALA A 45 11.21 1.21 0.55
C ALA A 45 11.53 1.89 1.88
N ALA A 46 10.53 2.19 2.69
CA ALA A 46 10.72 2.79 4.01
C ALA A 46 9.81 2.14 5.06
N GLY A 47 10.29 2.07 6.31
CA GLY A 47 9.52 1.52 7.41
C GLY A 47 10.17 1.62 8.79
N GLY A 48 9.84 0.71 9.69
CA GLY A 48 10.36 0.66 11.06
C GLY A 48 10.91 -0.72 11.43
N SER A 49 11.96 -0.77 12.25
CA SER A 49 12.51 -2.02 12.79
C SER A 49 12.82 -1.90 14.27
N LEU A 50 12.53 -2.94 15.06
CA LEU A 50 12.90 -2.94 16.48
C LEU A 50 14.41 -3.14 16.64
N ILE A 51 15.00 -2.39 17.57
CA ILE A 51 16.43 -2.47 17.91
C ILE A 51 16.66 -2.96 19.34
N THR A 52 15.65 -2.86 20.22
CA THR A 52 15.69 -3.42 21.58
C THR A 52 14.43 -4.23 21.86
N GLY A 53 14.57 -5.31 22.65
CA GLY A 53 13.46 -6.19 23.03
C GLY A 53 12.79 -5.80 24.36
N GLY A 54 11.65 -6.43 24.67
CA GLY A 54 10.90 -6.22 25.91
C GLY A 54 9.76 -5.20 25.80
N LEU A 55 9.03 -4.99 26.89
CA LEU A 55 8.00 -3.95 26.96
C LEU A 55 8.65 -2.56 26.83
N GLY A 56 8.29 -1.81 25.79
CA GLY A 56 8.90 -0.52 25.48
C GLY A 56 10.15 -0.60 24.60
N GLY A 57 10.32 -1.70 23.84
CA GLY A 57 11.37 -1.82 22.84
C GLY A 57 11.40 -0.64 21.87
N GLN A 58 12.61 -0.14 21.59
CA GLN A 58 12.83 1.00 20.71
C GLN A 58 12.79 0.56 19.25
N SER A 59 12.18 1.38 18.41
CA SER A 59 12.18 1.21 16.95
C SER A 59 13.07 2.25 16.27
N VAL A 60 13.59 1.89 15.10
CA VAL A 60 14.31 2.80 14.23
C VAL A 60 13.63 2.87 12.87
N ALA A 61 13.44 4.10 12.37
CA ALA A 61 13.02 4.34 11.00
C ALA A 61 14.16 3.96 10.06
N TYR A 62 13.82 3.37 8.91
CA TYR A 62 14.81 2.99 7.90
C TYR A 62 14.36 3.36 6.49
N GLY A 63 15.34 3.56 5.62
CA GLY A 63 15.20 3.44 4.17
C GLY A 63 15.86 2.13 3.71
N TRP A 64 15.30 1.49 2.69
CA TRP A 64 15.84 0.29 2.08
C TRP A 64 16.04 0.55 0.60
N SER A 65 17.20 0.20 0.08
CA SER A 65 17.52 0.28 -1.35
C SER A 65 18.58 -0.75 -1.68
N GLU A 66 18.52 -1.33 -2.88
CA GLU A 66 19.55 -2.26 -3.39
C GLU A 66 19.85 -3.42 -2.42
N GLY A 67 18.85 -3.93 -1.70
CA GLY A 67 19.03 -5.03 -0.75
C GLY A 67 19.50 -4.64 0.64
N VAL A 68 19.74 -3.35 0.91
CA VAL A 68 20.31 -2.86 2.16
C VAL A 68 19.31 -2.02 2.93
N LEU A 69 18.98 -2.45 4.15
CA LEU A 69 18.23 -1.66 5.13
C LEU A 69 19.20 -0.71 5.84
N THR A 70 18.98 0.60 5.69
CA THR A 70 19.79 1.66 6.30
C THR A 70 18.92 2.46 7.27
N PRO A 71 19.23 2.49 8.58
CA PRO A 71 18.49 3.34 9.49
C PRO A 71 18.69 4.83 9.12
N VAL A 72 17.60 5.58 9.10
CA VAL A 72 17.58 7.01 8.72
C VAL A 72 17.40 7.94 9.93
N TRP A 73 17.37 7.35 11.12
CA TRP A 73 17.21 8.07 12.38
C TRP A 73 18.17 7.53 13.44
N PHE A 74 18.89 8.42 14.12
CA PHE A 74 19.84 8.06 15.19
C PHE A 74 19.87 9.03 16.38
N ALA A 75 18.80 9.80 16.61
CA ALA A 75 18.80 10.66 17.80
C ALA A 75 18.76 9.81 19.08
N ALA A 76 19.69 10.08 20.01
CA ALA A 76 19.78 9.35 21.27
C ALA A 76 18.47 9.51 22.09
N GLY A 77 17.80 8.39 22.38
CA GLY A 77 16.75 8.31 23.40
C GLY A 77 15.29 8.27 22.90
N GLY A 78 15.01 8.08 21.61
CA GLY A 78 13.64 7.97 21.07
C GLY A 78 13.45 6.85 20.05
N SER A 79 12.19 6.41 19.89
CA SER A 79 11.76 5.49 18.83
C SER A 79 11.41 6.26 17.57
N SER A 80 11.58 5.64 16.40
CA SER A 80 11.19 6.24 15.13
C SER A 80 10.62 5.22 14.15
N ILE A 81 9.74 5.69 13.27
CA ILE A 81 9.12 4.93 12.18
C ILE A 81 8.93 5.87 10.99
N SER A 82 9.29 5.44 9.78
CA SER A 82 8.96 6.16 8.55
C SER A 82 7.65 5.69 7.93
N PHE A 83 6.87 6.63 7.40
CA PHE A 83 5.57 6.37 6.78
C PHE A 83 5.48 6.81 5.31
N GLY A 84 6.45 7.57 4.81
CA GLY A 84 6.42 8.08 3.44
C GLY A 84 7.80 8.23 2.85
N VAL A 85 7.88 8.09 1.52
CA VAL A 85 9.07 8.31 0.70
C VAL A 85 8.67 9.03 -0.60
N SER A 86 9.49 9.96 -1.08
CA SER A 86 9.24 10.67 -2.35
C SER A 86 9.40 9.74 -3.56
N ALA A 87 8.90 10.15 -4.72
CA ALA A 87 8.90 9.31 -5.91
C ALA A 87 10.32 8.95 -6.39
N ASP A 88 11.28 9.83 -6.14
CA ASP A 88 12.71 9.66 -6.44
C ASP A 88 13.49 8.93 -5.33
N GLY A 89 12.84 8.57 -4.22
CA GLY A 89 13.49 7.90 -3.08
C GLY A 89 14.35 8.81 -2.20
N GLY A 90 14.49 10.11 -2.52
CA GLY A 90 15.45 11.02 -1.89
C GLY A 90 15.02 11.61 -0.55
N THR A 91 13.71 11.63 -0.29
CA THR A 91 13.11 12.22 0.92
C THR A 91 12.29 11.16 1.65
N ILE A 92 12.55 10.97 2.94
CA ILE A 92 11.80 10.05 3.82
C ILE A 92 11.21 10.84 4.97
N ILE A 93 9.96 10.55 5.33
CA ILE A 93 9.26 11.20 6.44
C ILE A 93 8.71 10.18 7.43
N GLY A 94 8.40 10.65 8.64
CA GLY A 94 7.82 9.78 9.65
C GLY A 94 7.55 10.45 10.97
N ILE A 95 7.67 9.67 12.03
CA ILE A 95 7.56 10.10 13.43
C ILE A 95 8.81 9.71 14.21
N ALA A 96 9.24 10.61 15.10
CA ALA A 96 10.15 10.33 16.20
C ALA A 96 9.40 10.55 17.53
N ASP A 97 9.45 9.57 18.43
CA ASP A 97 8.81 9.59 19.73
C ASP A 97 9.86 9.43 20.84
N PHE A 98 9.96 10.44 21.69
CA PHE A 98 10.92 10.48 22.80
C PHE A 98 10.28 10.13 24.15
N GLY A 99 9.03 9.68 24.14
CA GLY A 99 8.26 9.32 25.32
C GLY A 99 7.55 10.51 25.99
N ALA A 100 6.52 10.19 26.76
CA ALA A 100 5.57 11.16 27.32
C ALA A 100 6.18 12.21 28.27
N PHE A 101 7.39 11.97 28.79
CA PHE A 101 8.07 12.87 29.73
C PHE A 101 9.21 13.66 29.07
N SER A 102 9.51 13.42 27.80
CA SER A 102 10.54 14.16 27.09
C SER A 102 10.01 15.52 26.64
N PRO A 103 10.78 16.62 26.80
CA PRO A 103 10.39 17.91 26.23
C PRO A 103 10.36 17.89 24.70
N LEU A 104 10.97 16.87 24.06
CA LEU A 104 10.90 16.66 22.62
C LEU A 104 9.58 16.03 22.18
N GLY A 105 8.78 15.46 23.09
CA GLY A 105 7.48 14.88 22.77
C GLY A 105 7.52 13.88 21.63
N SER A 106 6.50 13.94 20.75
CA SER A 106 6.47 13.22 19.48
C SER A 106 6.40 14.20 18.31
N GLN A 107 7.20 13.93 17.29
CA GLN A 107 7.42 14.89 16.20
C GLN A 107 7.46 14.21 14.85
N ALA A 108 6.84 14.86 13.87
CA ALA A 108 7.12 14.59 12.48
C ALA A 108 8.62 14.87 12.20
N PHE A 109 9.24 14.01 11.40
CA PHE A 109 10.59 14.25 10.91
C PHE A 109 10.63 14.16 9.38
N VAL A 110 11.67 14.77 8.82
CA VAL A 110 12.11 14.58 7.43
C VAL A 110 13.57 14.15 7.42
N TYR A 111 13.92 13.28 6.49
CA TYR A 111 15.28 12.83 6.24
C TYR A 111 15.61 13.00 4.76
N THR A 112 16.80 13.54 4.49
CA THR A 112 17.47 13.42 3.19
C THR A 112 18.91 12.96 3.43
N ALA A 113 19.54 12.35 2.42
CA ALA A 113 20.96 11.99 2.53
C ALA A 113 21.88 13.20 2.75
N SER A 114 21.45 14.39 2.30
CA SER A 114 22.24 15.63 2.39
C SER A 114 22.16 16.32 3.74
N THR A 115 21.00 16.25 4.41
CA THR A 115 20.72 16.96 5.67
C THR A 115 20.74 16.03 6.88
N GLY A 116 20.58 14.73 6.67
CA GLY A 116 20.23 13.80 7.74
C GLY A 116 18.81 14.04 8.27
N PRO A 117 18.47 13.44 9.42
CA PRO A 117 17.14 13.55 10.01
C PRO A 117 16.95 14.90 10.71
N GLU A 118 15.81 15.54 10.45
CA GLU A 118 15.41 16.82 11.03
C GLU A 118 14.02 16.72 11.66
N LEU A 119 13.89 17.21 12.90
CA LEU A 119 12.61 17.35 13.59
C LEU A 119 11.85 18.58 13.07
N LEU A 120 10.55 18.42 12.86
CA LEU A 120 9.70 19.46 12.29
C LEU A 120 8.95 20.30 13.31
N GLY A 121 8.98 19.93 14.59
CA GLY A 121 8.19 20.60 15.62
C GLY A 121 6.71 20.26 15.50
N ASP A 122 5.85 21.21 15.88
CA ASP A 122 4.39 21.09 15.86
C ASP A 122 3.79 22.48 15.58
N PHE A 123 2.46 22.59 15.57
CA PHE A 123 1.80 23.87 15.42
C PHE A 123 2.30 24.92 16.44
N PRO A 124 2.59 26.16 16.00
CA PRO A 124 2.96 27.24 16.92
C PRO A 124 1.89 27.54 17.98
N SER A 125 0.63 27.19 17.70
CA SER A 125 -0.49 27.33 18.61
C SER A 125 -0.64 26.19 19.62
N ASN A 126 0.25 25.19 19.63
CA ASN A 126 0.18 24.08 20.57
C ASN A 126 0.21 24.61 22.02
N PRO A 127 -0.84 24.36 22.83
CA PRO A 127 -0.95 24.93 24.17
C PRO A 127 -0.04 24.28 25.22
N THR A 128 0.51 23.09 24.95
CA THR A 128 1.34 22.35 25.92
C THR A 128 2.81 22.75 25.86
N GLY A 129 3.25 23.33 24.75
CA GLY A 129 4.67 23.60 24.46
C GLY A 129 5.51 22.34 24.20
N VAL A 130 4.92 21.14 24.31
CA VAL A 130 5.58 19.86 24.00
C VAL A 130 5.05 19.38 22.65
N PRO A 131 5.92 19.22 21.63
CA PRO A 131 5.48 18.81 20.30
C PRO A 131 4.69 17.50 20.30
N ARG A 132 3.63 17.46 19.51
CA ARG A 132 2.80 16.27 19.29
C ARG A 132 2.35 16.20 17.83
N SER A 133 3.31 15.97 16.94
CA SER A 133 3.07 15.86 15.51
C SER A 133 3.54 14.53 14.93
N THR A 134 2.95 14.13 13.80
CA THR A 134 3.31 12.93 13.06
C THR A 134 3.19 13.21 11.57
N GLY A 135 4.22 12.88 10.78
CA GLY A 135 4.13 12.86 9.32
C GLY A 135 3.62 11.50 8.86
N ARG A 136 2.55 11.49 8.05
CA ARG A 136 1.86 10.27 7.61
C ARG A 136 2.01 10.00 6.11
N ALA A 137 2.08 11.04 5.29
CA ALA A 137 2.30 10.90 3.86
C ALA A 137 3.09 12.09 3.28
N LEU A 138 3.69 11.85 2.12
CA LEU A 138 4.52 12.77 1.37
C LEU A 138 4.04 12.79 -0.08
N SER A 139 3.99 13.97 -0.69
CA SER A 139 3.73 14.11 -2.13
C SER A 139 4.86 13.48 -2.95
N ALA A 140 4.53 13.08 -4.18
CA ALA A 140 5.48 12.41 -5.07
C ALA A 140 6.73 13.27 -5.34
N ASP A 141 6.55 14.59 -5.46
CA ASP A 141 7.63 15.56 -5.63
C ASP A 141 8.47 15.83 -4.37
N GLY A 142 8.13 15.21 -3.24
CA GLY A 142 8.84 15.37 -1.97
C GLY A 142 8.66 16.74 -1.30
N SER A 143 7.76 17.60 -1.78
CA SER A 143 7.63 18.98 -1.28
C SER A 143 6.61 19.14 -0.15
N THR A 144 5.59 18.27 -0.10
CA THR A 144 4.40 18.43 0.74
C THR A 144 4.21 17.23 1.66
N LEU A 145 4.35 17.47 2.97
CA LEU A 145 4.11 16.49 4.03
C LEU A 145 2.71 16.72 4.62
N VAL A 146 1.96 15.65 4.88
CA VAL A 146 0.69 15.72 5.61
C VAL A 146 0.70 14.81 6.83
N GLY A 147 -0.13 15.14 7.81
CA GLY A 147 -0.20 14.37 9.04
C GLY A 147 -1.18 14.93 10.06
N GLY A 148 -0.88 14.71 11.34
CA GLY A 148 -1.64 15.25 12.47
C GLY A 148 -0.73 15.94 13.47
N GLY A 149 -1.19 17.04 14.06
CA GLY A 149 -0.49 17.83 15.09
C GLY A 149 -1.44 18.25 16.21
N LEU A 150 -0.93 18.94 17.22
CA LEU A 150 -1.74 19.52 18.30
C LEU A 150 -1.81 21.04 18.16
N SER A 151 -2.99 21.57 17.84
CA SER A 151 -3.25 23.01 17.80
C SER A 151 -3.99 23.50 19.05
N ALA A 152 -4.24 24.81 19.15
CA ALA A 152 -5.03 25.39 20.24
C ALA A 152 -6.47 24.84 20.31
N ASN A 153 -6.96 24.27 19.20
CA ASN A 153 -8.33 23.75 19.09
C ASN A 153 -8.42 22.22 19.26
N GLY A 154 -7.29 21.52 19.36
CA GLY A 154 -7.24 20.06 19.52
C GLY A 154 -6.30 19.37 18.54
N ASN A 155 -6.52 18.07 18.32
CA ASN A 155 -5.73 17.32 17.34
C ASN A 155 -6.19 17.71 15.93
N GLU A 156 -5.28 18.19 15.12
CA GLU A 156 -5.60 18.81 13.84
C GLU A 156 -4.75 18.20 12.72
N ALA A 157 -5.43 17.78 11.65
CA ALA A 157 -4.78 17.40 10.41
C ALA A 157 -4.04 18.62 9.85
N PHE A 158 -2.87 18.39 9.26
CA PHE A 158 -2.10 19.48 8.67
C PHE A 158 -1.53 19.13 7.31
N VAL A 159 -1.23 20.18 6.54
CA VAL A 159 -0.31 20.15 5.41
C VAL A 159 0.88 21.04 5.72
N MET A 160 2.09 20.58 5.39
CA MET A 160 3.34 21.30 5.54
C MET A 160 4.10 21.31 4.22
N ASN A 161 4.48 22.50 3.77
CA ASN A 161 5.51 22.64 2.75
C ASN A 161 6.89 22.52 3.40
N LEU A 162 7.69 21.55 2.98
CA LEU A 162 8.99 21.24 3.59
C LEU A 162 10.05 22.32 3.36
N ALA A 163 9.90 23.16 2.33
CA ALA A 163 10.82 24.28 2.08
C ALA A 163 10.54 25.46 3.03
N THR A 164 9.26 25.73 3.33
CA THR A 164 8.89 26.85 4.23
C THR A 164 8.75 26.46 5.69
N ARG A 165 8.61 25.16 5.99
CA ARG A 165 8.38 24.59 7.34
C ARG A 165 7.14 25.18 8.03
N GLN A 166 6.14 25.54 7.24
CA GLN A 166 4.88 26.10 7.75
C GLN A 166 3.82 25.02 7.89
N PHE A 167 3.25 24.89 9.09
CA PHE A 167 2.07 24.07 9.35
C PHE A 167 0.81 24.84 8.94
N ILE A 168 0.02 24.26 8.05
CA ILE A 168 -1.32 24.74 7.70
C ILE A 168 -2.33 23.74 8.26
N GLY A 169 -3.10 24.19 9.25
CA GLY A 169 -4.16 23.38 9.86
C GLY A 169 -5.36 23.23 8.92
N LEU A 170 -5.91 22.03 8.84
CA LEU A 170 -7.04 21.72 7.95
C LEU A 170 -8.40 21.87 8.66
N GLY A 171 -8.41 22.07 9.98
CA GLY A 171 -9.61 22.14 10.80
C GLY A 171 -10.31 20.80 11.01
N ALA A 172 -11.64 20.83 11.15
CA ALA A 172 -12.50 19.67 11.32
C ALA A 172 -13.71 19.72 10.38
N LEU A 173 -14.26 18.55 10.04
CA LEU A 173 -15.48 18.43 9.23
C LEU A 173 -16.70 19.04 9.93
N GLN A 174 -16.79 18.86 11.25
CA GLN A 174 -17.90 19.34 12.05
C GLN A 174 -17.48 19.63 13.47
N GLY A 175 -18.07 20.65 14.08
CA GLY A 175 -17.82 21.04 15.46
C GLY A 175 -16.70 22.07 15.60
N THR A 176 -16.49 22.52 16.84
CA THR A 176 -15.50 23.56 17.18
C THR A 176 -14.22 22.99 17.78
N ALA A 177 -14.25 21.77 18.33
CA ALA A 177 -13.08 21.05 18.81
C ALA A 177 -12.52 20.19 17.68
N PHE A 178 -11.21 20.29 17.43
CA PHE A 178 -10.56 19.56 16.35
C PHE A 178 -10.15 18.16 16.79
N ASN A 179 -10.55 17.20 15.96
CA ASN A 179 -10.06 15.84 16.00
C ASN A 179 -9.98 15.32 14.56
N SER A 180 -8.92 15.69 13.87
CA SER A 180 -8.66 15.30 12.49
C SER A 180 -7.22 14.84 12.31
N VAL A 181 -7.00 13.92 11.36
CA VAL A 181 -5.67 13.45 10.96
C VAL A 181 -5.68 13.24 9.45
N ALA A 182 -4.64 13.72 8.75
CA ALA A 182 -4.40 13.40 7.34
C ALA A 182 -3.55 12.13 7.23
N TYR A 183 -3.94 11.22 6.35
CA TYR A 183 -3.25 9.95 6.10
C TYR A 183 -2.64 9.86 4.69
N GLY A 184 -3.17 10.62 3.72
CA GLY A 184 -2.71 10.58 2.33
C GLY A 184 -2.70 11.94 1.65
N VAL A 185 -1.87 12.08 0.62
CA VAL A 185 -1.75 13.30 -0.20
C VAL A 185 -1.48 12.93 -1.67
N SER A 186 -2.02 13.71 -2.62
CA SER A 186 -1.78 13.52 -4.06
C SER A 186 -0.34 13.83 -4.45
N GLY A 187 0.05 13.45 -5.68
CA GLY A 187 1.42 13.57 -6.17
C GLY A 187 1.93 15.02 -6.20
N ASP A 188 1.03 15.97 -6.40
CA ASP A 188 1.29 17.41 -6.45
C ASP A 188 1.01 18.14 -5.12
N GLY A 189 0.63 17.42 -4.06
CA GLY A 189 0.30 18.03 -2.77
C GLY A 189 -1.08 18.71 -2.68
N SER A 190 -1.87 18.74 -3.75
CA SER A 190 -3.08 19.58 -3.80
C SER A 190 -4.31 18.96 -3.15
N ILE A 191 -4.37 17.63 -3.08
CA ILE A 191 -5.47 16.86 -2.49
C ILE A 191 -4.96 16.16 -1.24
N VAL A 192 -5.58 16.43 -0.10
CA VAL A 192 -5.26 15.77 1.18
C VAL A 192 -6.46 14.94 1.65
N VAL A 193 -6.22 13.73 2.10
CA VAL A 193 -7.26 12.83 2.59
C VAL A 193 -6.96 12.32 3.99
N GLY A 194 -8.01 12.00 4.73
CA GLY A 194 -7.86 11.50 6.09
C GLY A 194 -9.20 11.24 6.76
N ALA A 195 -9.22 11.42 8.07
CA ALA A 195 -10.41 11.27 8.89
C ALA A 195 -10.60 12.45 9.83
N SER A 196 -11.85 12.82 10.07
CA SER A 196 -12.23 13.83 11.06
C SER A 196 -13.42 13.34 11.87
N SER A 197 -13.49 13.75 13.13
CA SER A 197 -14.72 13.61 13.92
C SER A 197 -15.90 14.27 13.19
N PHE A 198 -17.05 13.60 13.25
CA PHE A 198 -18.31 14.07 12.72
C PHE A 198 -19.39 13.85 13.80
N GLY A 199 -19.82 14.92 14.45
CA GLY A 199 -20.65 14.83 15.65
C GLY A 199 -19.95 14.15 16.84
N ALA A 200 -20.73 13.70 17.82
CA ALA A 200 -20.18 13.22 19.10
C ALA A 200 -19.57 11.80 19.07
N GLN A 201 -19.90 10.98 18.06
CA GLN A 201 -19.50 9.57 18.02
C GLN A 201 -19.08 9.07 16.63
N GLU A 202 -19.27 9.85 15.56
CA GLU A 202 -18.93 9.40 14.20
C GLU A 202 -17.55 9.92 13.79
N THR A 203 -16.94 9.19 12.86
CA THR A 203 -15.70 9.60 12.20
C THR A 203 -15.95 9.46 10.71
N GLN A 204 -15.68 10.51 9.96
CA GLN A 204 -15.91 10.52 8.52
C GLN A 204 -14.61 10.78 7.78
N ALA A 205 -14.41 10.02 6.70
CA ALA A 205 -13.35 10.24 5.74
C ALA A 205 -13.53 11.62 5.10
N PHE A 206 -12.44 12.38 4.94
CA PHE A 206 -12.47 13.67 4.27
C PHE A 206 -11.55 13.71 3.05
N ARG A 207 -11.86 14.65 2.16
CA ARG A 207 -10.98 15.20 1.13
C ARG A 207 -10.86 16.70 1.36
N TRP A 208 -9.65 17.21 1.34
CA TRP A 208 -9.35 18.63 1.53
C TRP A 208 -8.62 19.19 0.32
N THR A 209 -8.93 20.45 0.00
CA THR A 209 -8.18 21.28 -0.96
C THR A 209 -8.02 22.67 -0.38
N SER A 210 -6.99 23.40 -0.80
CA SER A 210 -6.72 24.76 -0.33
C SER A 210 -7.86 25.74 -0.64
N THR A 211 -8.59 25.54 -1.72
CA THR A 211 -9.72 26.39 -2.13
C THR A 211 -11.07 25.92 -1.61
N GLY A 212 -11.25 24.61 -1.44
CA GLY A 212 -12.52 24.00 -1.06
C GLY A 212 -12.66 23.64 0.42
N GLY A 213 -11.59 23.73 1.21
CA GLY A 213 -11.57 23.30 2.60
C GLY A 213 -11.81 21.80 2.77
N MET A 214 -12.14 21.38 3.99
CA MET A 214 -12.40 19.97 4.33
C MET A 214 -13.82 19.56 3.92
N GLN A 215 -13.94 18.49 3.13
CA GLN A 215 -15.22 17.98 2.62
C GLN A 215 -15.36 16.49 2.97
N GLY A 216 -16.52 16.10 3.49
CA GLY A 216 -16.79 14.72 3.88
C GLY A 216 -17.06 13.82 2.67
N LEU A 217 -16.52 12.60 2.69
CA LEU A 217 -16.72 11.60 1.62
C LEU A 217 -17.94 10.71 1.84
N GLY A 218 -18.59 10.83 3.00
CA GLY A 218 -19.71 9.98 3.37
C GLY A 218 -19.29 8.62 3.93
N TYR A 219 -20.18 7.64 3.77
CA TYR A 219 -20.06 6.29 4.32
C TYR A 219 -20.61 5.29 3.31
N LEU A 220 -20.14 4.05 3.37
CA LEU A 220 -20.83 2.94 2.72
C LEU A 220 -22.23 2.76 3.35
N PRO A 221 -23.21 2.22 2.60
CA PRO A 221 -24.47 1.77 3.18
C PRO A 221 -24.20 0.81 4.34
N SER A 222 -24.75 1.11 5.53
CA SER A 222 -24.56 0.30 6.73
C SER A 222 -25.81 0.36 7.62
N PRO A 223 -26.02 -0.63 8.51
CA PRO A 223 -27.20 -0.68 9.36
C PRO A 223 -27.39 0.60 10.19
N THR A 224 -28.64 0.97 10.45
CA THR A 224 -28.98 2.23 11.15
C THR A 224 -28.62 2.22 12.63
N TRP A 225 -28.52 1.05 13.24
CA TRP A 225 -28.14 0.89 14.65
C TRP A 225 -26.62 0.96 14.87
N LEU A 226 -25.83 0.94 13.80
CA LEU A 226 -24.37 0.99 13.87
C LEU A 226 -23.90 2.42 13.64
N THR A 227 -23.09 2.96 14.56
CA THR A 227 -22.48 4.29 14.41
C THR A 227 -21.74 4.38 13.08
N LYS A 228 -21.87 5.49 12.35
CA LYS A 228 -21.19 5.62 11.06
C LYS A 228 -19.69 5.83 11.25
N TYR A 229 -18.90 5.26 10.35
CA TYR A 229 -17.45 5.30 10.41
C TYR A 229 -16.84 5.12 9.02
N SER A 230 -15.99 6.05 8.61
CA SER A 230 -15.13 5.93 7.44
C SER A 230 -13.77 6.63 7.67
N ILE A 231 -12.72 6.09 7.07
CA ILE A 231 -11.38 6.67 7.01
C ILE A 231 -10.89 6.57 5.56
N ALA A 232 -10.33 7.66 5.04
CA ALA A 232 -9.53 7.61 3.82
C ALA A 232 -8.05 7.43 4.20
N ASP A 233 -7.46 6.32 3.77
CA ASP A 233 -6.08 5.94 4.09
C ASP A 233 -5.10 6.44 3.01
N ALA A 234 -5.52 6.52 1.74
CA ALA A 234 -4.68 7.01 0.64
C ALA A 234 -5.48 7.66 -0.50
N VAL A 235 -4.78 8.41 -1.34
CA VAL A 235 -5.28 9.00 -2.58
C VAL A 235 -4.27 8.75 -3.71
N SER A 236 -4.75 8.51 -4.93
CA SER A 236 -3.91 8.37 -6.13
C SER A 236 -3.11 9.65 -6.41
N ALA A 237 -2.01 9.51 -7.15
CA ALA A 237 -1.14 10.65 -7.45
C ALA A 237 -1.87 11.75 -8.24
N ASP A 238 -2.82 11.37 -9.10
CA ASP A 238 -3.68 12.29 -9.85
C ASP A 238 -4.84 12.90 -9.04
N GLY A 239 -5.02 12.50 -7.78
CA GLY A 239 -6.04 13.03 -6.87
C GLY A 239 -7.47 12.53 -7.13
N GLN A 240 -7.68 11.58 -8.04
CA GLN A 240 -9.02 11.17 -8.51
C GLN A 240 -9.61 9.97 -7.76
N VAL A 241 -8.76 9.10 -7.22
CA VAL A 241 -9.17 7.87 -6.55
C VAL A 241 -8.74 7.93 -5.09
N ILE A 242 -9.72 7.82 -4.19
CA ILE A 242 -9.48 7.78 -2.74
C ILE A 242 -9.82 6.39 -2.24
N VAL A 243 -8.96 5.80 -1.42
CA VAL A 243 -9.16 4.47 -0.85
C VAL A 243 -9.09 4.53 0.67
N GLY A 244 -9.72 3.55 1.31
CA GLY A 244 -9.70 3.44 2.75
C GLY A 244 -10.67 2.38 3.23
N ARG A 245 -11.34 2.66 4.35
CA ARG A 245 -12.22 1.70 5.02
C ARG A 245 -13.49 2.36 5.57
N SER A 246 -14.61 1.67 5.49
CA SER A 246 -15.91 2.13 6.03
C SER A 246 -16.69 0.97 6.62
N ARG A 247 -17.52 1.25 7.62
CA ARG A 247 -18.57 0.29 8.03
C ARG A 247 -19.53 0.07 6.86
N SER A 248 -19.93 -1.17 6.62
CA SER A 248 -20.86 -1.54 5.53
C SER A 248 -21.95 -2.51 5.99
N ASN A 249 -22.93 -2.78 5.13
CA ASN A 249 -23.99 -3.78 5.32
C ASN A 249 -23.51 -5.22 5.14
N ASN A 250 -22.39 -5.41 4.45
CA ASN A 250 -21.77 -6.72 4.25
C ASN A 250 -21.00 -7.18 5.48
N SER A 251 -20.62 -6.23 6.36
CA SER A 251 -19.92 -6.53 7.59
C SER A 251 -20.83 -6.40 8.82
N GLN A 252 -21.09 -7.52 9.49
CA GLN A 252 -21.91 -7.52 10.71
C GLN A 252 -21.25 -6.76 11.87
N ASN A 253 -19.92 -6.64 11.90
CA ASN A 253 -19.15 -5.90 12.93
C ASN A 253 -17.79 -5.36 12.47
N GLY A 254 -17.41 -5.54 11.20
CA GLY A 254 -16.10 -5.16 10.65
C GLY A 254 -16.18 -3.98 9.68
N LEU A 255 -15.04 -3.69 9.07
CA LEU A 255 -14.86 -2.64 8.08
C LEU A 255 -14.72 -3.23 6.69
N GLU A 256 -15.19 -2.51 5.68
CA GLU A 256 -15.00 -2.86 4.28
C GLU A 256 -14.09 -1.82 3.62
N GLY A 257 -13.08 -2.31 2.91
CA GLY A 257 -12.24 -1.49 2.06
C GLY A 257 -13.11 -0.81 1.00
N PHE A 258 -12.88 0.47 0.73
CA PHE A 258 -13.62 1.19 -0.30
C PHE A 258 -12.70 1.83 -1.34
N ARG A 259 -13.27 2.08 -2.50
CA ARG A 259 -12.77 3.00 -3.52
C ARG A 259 -13.80 4.10 -3.73
N TRP A 260 -13.35 5.35 -3.66
CA TRP A 260 -14.17 6.53 -3.87
C TRP A 260 -13.70 7.30 -5.10
N THR A 261 -14.65 7.77 -5.89
CA THR A 261 -14.43 8.79 -6.93
C THR A 261 -15.52 9.82 -6.87
N GLN A 262 -15.28 11.01 -7.44
CA GLN A 262 -16.28 12.06 -7.55
C GLN A 262 -17.57 11.57 -8.24
N ALA A 263 -17.44 10.69 -9.25
CA ALA A 263 -18.55 10.22 -10.07
C ALA A 263 -19.41 9.16 -9.39
N THR A 264 -18.78 8.26 -8.62
CA THR A 264 -19.45 7.07 -8.05
C THR A 264 -19.74 7.20 -6.57
N GLY A 265 -19.13 8.17 -5.87
CA GLY A 265 -19.06 8.15 -4.42
C GLY A 265 -18.29 6.92 -3.92
N MET A 266 -18.59 6.51 -2.68
CA MET A 266 -17.94 5.40 -2.00
C MET A 266 -18.49 4.05 -2.49
N VAL A 267 -17.63 3.20 -3.03
CA VAL A 267 -17.96 1.84 -3.48
C VAL A 267 -17.10 0.83 -2.71
N GLY A 268 -17.74 -0.19 -2.14
CA GLY A 268 -17.07 -1.25 -1.40
C GLY A 268 -16.26 -2.17 -2.33
N LEU A 269 -15.09 -2.61 -1.86
CA LEU A 269 -14.19 -3.50 -2.59
C LEU A 269 -14.46 -4.98 -2.33
N GLY A 270 -15.33 -5.31 -1.38
CA GLY A 270 -15.52 -6.67 -0.91
C GLY A 270 -14.43 -7.14 0.07
N ASP A 271 -14.31 -8.45 0.20
CA ASP A 271 -13.36 -9.14 1.08
C ASP A 271 -12.85 -10.41 0.39
N LEU A 272 -11.76 -10.98 0.91
CA LEU A 272 -11.32 -12.32 0.51
C LEU A 272 -12.28 -13.39 1.06
N PRO A 273 -12.44 -14.52 0.35
CA PRO A 273 -13.34 -15.58 0.80
C PRO A 273 -12.82 -16.32 2.04
N GLY A 274 -13.75 -16.83 2.86
CA GLY A 274 -13.51 -17.77 3.96
C GLY A 274 -13.46 -17.15 5.36
N GLY A 275 -13.18 -15.85 5.49
CA GLY A 275 -13.07 -15.18 6.80
C GLY A 275 -14.36 -14.50 7.29
N SER A 276 -14.25 -13.84 8.45
CA SER A 276 -15.16 -12.75 8.80
C SER A 276 -15.10 -11.70 7.71
N PHE A 277 -16.21 -11.08 7.30
CA PHE A 277 -16.18 -10.05 6.25
C PHE A 277 -15.49 -8.78 6.76
N GLN A 278 -14.21 -8.60 6.43
CA GLN A 278 -13.44 -7.42 6.82
C GLN A 278 -12.22 -7.14 5.94
N SER A 279 -12.14 -5.93 5.39
CA SER A 279 -11.03 -5.49 4.54
C SER A 279 -10.64 -4.03 4.76
N PHE A 280 -9.40 -3.71 4.39
CA PHE A 280 -8.77 -2.40 4.56
C PHE A 280 -7.94 -2.09 3.32
N ALA A 281 -8.29 -1.05 2.56
CA ALA A 281 -7.46 -0.58 1.45
C ALA A 281 -6.48 0.49 1.97
N PHE A 282 -5.19 0.21 1.87
CA PHE A 282 -4.14 1.07 2.44
C PHE A 282 -3.47 1.97 1.40
N ALA A 283 -3.37 1.54 0.14
CA ALA A 283 -2.70 2.31 -0.90
C ALA A 283 -3.31 2.07 -2.28
N ALA A 284 -3.12 3.05 -3.16
CA ALA A 284 -3.45 3.01 -4.57
C ALA A 284 -2.27 3.52 -5.40
N ASN A 285 -2.09 3.01 -6.62
CA ASN A 285 -1.05 3.48 -7.53
C ASN A 285 -1.39 4.86 -8.12
N ALA A 286 -0.58 5.36 -9.07
CA ALA A 286 -0.66 6.74 -9.53
C ALA A 286 -2.01 7.16 -10.15
N ASP A 287 -2.69 6.24 -10.84
CA ASP A 287 -4.03 6.42 -11.44
C ASP A 287 -5.16 5.74 -10.64
N GLY A 288 -4.81 5.07 -9.55
CA GLY A 288 -5.75 4.31 -8.71
C GLY A 288 -6.43 3.12 -9.39
N SER A 289 -5.81 2.56 -10.44
CA SER A 289 -6.23 1.31 -11.08
C SER A 289 -5.87 0.06 -10.27
N VAL A 290 -4.80 0.12 -9.48
CA VAL A 290 -4.34 -0.92 -8.56
C VAL A 290 -4.48 -0.45 -7.12
N ILE A 291 -5.13 -1.27 -6.30
CA ILE A 291 -5.33 -1.02 -4.86
C ILE A 291 -4.76 -2.20 -4.07
N VAL A 292 -4.05 -1.91 -2.98
CA VAL A 292 -3.49 -2.93 -2.09
C VAL A 292 -3.91 -2.69 -0.65
N GLY A 293 -3.88 -3.76 0.14
CA GLY A 293 -4.30 -3.68 1.53
C GLY A 293 -4.25 -5.01 2.27
N MET A 294 -5.13 -5.16 3.26
CA MET A 294 -5.36 -6.42 3.95
C MET A 294 -6.84 -6.80 4.00
N ALA A 295 -7.09 -8.10 4.04
CA ALA A 295 -8.40 -8.72 4.15
C ALA A 295 -8.31 -9.89 5.13
N THR A 296 -9.46 -10.34 5.65
CA THR A 296 -9.50 -11.51 6.54
C THR A 296 -9.89 -12.78 5.81
N ILE A 297 -9.26 -13.89 6.19
CA ILE A 297 -9.60 -15.24 5.72
C ILE A 297 -9.89 -16.15 6.91
N GLU A 298 -10.43 -17.34 6.64
CA GLU A 298 -10.57 -18.39 7.65
C GLU A 298 -9.18 -18.73 8.24
N GLY A 299 -9.07 -18.81 9.57
CA GLY A 299 -7.79 -19.16 10.19
C GLY A 299 -7.80 -19.18 11.70
N ALA A 300 -6.63 -19.44 12.31
CA ALA A 300 -6.46 -19.31 13.75
C ALA A 300 -6.83 -17.89 14.23
N PRO A 301 -7.23 -17.72 15.51
CA PRO A 301 -7.55 -16.40 16.07
C PRO A 301 -6.46 -15.38 15.76
N GLY A 302 -6.81 -14.35 15.00
CA GLY A 302 -5.97 -13.20 14.73
C GLY A 302 -6.35 -12.02 15.62
N PRO A 303 -5.71 -10.86 15.45
CA PRO A 303 -6.01 -9.65 16.21
C PRO A 303 -7.45 -9.13 16.01
N PHE A 304 -8.19 -9.70 15.06
CA PHE A 304 -9.55 -9.28 14.69
C PHE A 304 -10.65 -10.27 15.14
N GLY A 305 -10.31 -11.31 15.90
CA GLY A 305 -11.27 -12.24 16.48
C GLY A 305 -10.91 -13.72 16.33
N PRO A 306 -11.63 -14.62 17.02
CA PRO A 306 -11.46 -16.05 16.85
C PRO A 306 -11.82 -16.46 15.42
N GLY A 307 -10.98 -17.27 14.77
CA GLY A 307 -11.31 -17.80 13.44
C GLY A 307 -10.87 -16.94 12.24
N SER A 308 -10.05 -15.89 12.41
CA SER A 308 -9.69 -14.99 11.29
C SER A 308 -8.21 -14.62 11.25
N ALA A 309 -7.53 -14.95 10.16
CA ALA A 309 -6.17 -14.52 9.84
C ALA A 309 -6.17 -13.37 8.82
N SER A 310 -5.21 -12.44 8.91
CA SER A 310 -5.03 -11.39 7.91
C SER A 310 -4.18 -11.86 6.73
N ARG A 311 -4.53 -11.40 5.52
CA ARG A 311 -3.79 -11.62 4.28
C ARG A 311 -3.68 -10.33 3.49
N ALA A 312 -2.54 -10.14 2.84
CA ALA A 312 -2.37 -9.08 1.86
C ALA A 312 -3.25 -9.33 0.63
N PHE A 313 -3.91 -8.29 0.13
CA PHE A 313 -4.66 -8.36 -1.13
C PHE A 313 -4.12 -7.38 -2.17
N ILE A 314 -4.41 -7.68 -3.43
CA ILE A 314 -4.36 -6.77 -4.56
C ILE A 314 -5.74 -6.72 -5.22
N TRP A 315 -6.17 -5.54 -5.63
CA TRP A 315 -7.45 -5.30 -6.29
C TRP A 315 -7.24 -4.49 -7.56
N ASP A 316 -7.99 -4.84 -8.60
CA ASP A 316 -8.21 -4.02 -9.78
C ASP A 316 -9.66 -4.20 -10.26
N ALA A 317 -10.14 -3.30 -11.11
CA ALA A 317 -11.53 -3.30 -11.56
C ALA A 317 -11.90 -4.54 -12.41
N GLN A 318 -10.93 -5.20 -13.05
CA GLN A 318 -11.17 -6.34 -13.94
C GLN A 318 -11.29 -7.64 -13.14
N ASN A 319 -10.46 -7.82 -12.14
CA ASN A 319 -10.29 -9.08 -11.42
C ASN A 319 -10.86 -9.05 -10.00
N GLY A 320 -11.25 -7.87 -9.49
CA GLY A 320 -11.69 -7.71 -8.11
C GLY A 320 -10.57 -7.96 -7.09
N MET A 321 -10.95 -8.23 -5.85
CA MET A 321 -10.01 -8.48 -4.76
C MET A 321 -9.42 -9.88 -4.87
N ARG A 322 -8.10 -9.97 -4.83
CA ARG A 322 -7.34 -11.22 -4.95
C ARG A 322 -6.29 -11.32 -3.85
N ASP A 323 -6.03 -12.55 -3.42
CA ASP A 323 -4.93 -12.88 -2.52
C ASP A 323 -3.59 -12.53 -3.20
N LEU A 324 -2.83 -11.60 -2.61
CA LEU A 324 -1.59 -11.11 -3.22
C LEU A 324 -0.51 -12.19 -3.22
N GLN A 325 -0.43 -13.02 -2.18
CA GLN A 325 0.57 -14.08 -2.13
C GLN A 325 0.29 -15.14 -3.20
N ALA A 326 -0.97 -15.53 -3.38
CA ALA A 326 -1.36 -16.42 -4.47
C ALA A 326 -1.02 -15.81 -5.84
N THR A 327 -1.28 -14.51 -6.02
CA THR A 327 -0.98 -13.77 -7.25
C THR A 327 0.53 -13.75 -7.55
N LEU A 328 1.37 -13.49 -6.54
CA LEU A 328 2.83 -13.48 -6.68
C LEU A 328 3.40 -14.88 -6.97
N MET A 329 2.90 -15.91 -6.29
CA MET A 329 3.31 -17.30 -6.55
C MET A 329 2.93 -17.75 -7.96
N ALA A 330 1.74 -17.39 -8.44
CA ALA A 330 1.31 -17.67 -9.81
C ALA A 330 2.20 -16.93 -10.84
N ALA A 331 2.72 -15.76 -10.49
CA ALA A 331 3.69 -15.01 -11.30
C ALA A 331 5.14 -15.50 -11.12
N GLY A 332 5.38 -16.58 -10.39
CA GLY A 332 6.71 -17.21 -10.25
C GLY A 332 7.60 -16.66 -9.14
N ALA A 333 7.05 -15.87 -8.20
CA ALA A 333 7.84 -15.30 -7.11
C ALA A 333 8.39 -16.39 -6.15
N PRO A 334 9.67 -16.33 -5.74
CA PRO A 334 10.27 -17.29 -4.81
C PRO A 334 9.89 -16.96 -3.35
N MET A 335 8.72 -17.44 -2.90
CA MET A 335 8.12 -17.07 -1.61
C MET A 335 8.13 -18.18 -0.55
N THR A 336 9.04 -19.15 -0.63
CA THR A 336 9.09 -20.27 0.33
C THR A 336 9.25 -19.77 1.77
N GLY A 337 8.37 -20.23 2.66
CA GLY A 337 8.40 -19.89 4.09
C GLY A 337 7.76 -18.54 4.45
N TRP A 338 7.23 -17.79 3.48
CA TRP A 338 6.58 -16.51 3.73
C TRP A 338 5.07 -16.63 3.92
N ASN A 339 4.51 -15.79 4.79
CA ASN A 339 3.08 -15.58 4.92
C ASN A 339 2.77 -14.07 4.91
N LEU A 340 2.21 -13.56 3.81
CA LEU A 340 1.96 -12.13 3.66
C LEU A 340 0.71 -11.73 4.43
N LYS A 341 0.84 -10.78 5.37
CA LYS A 341 -0.25 -10.35 6.26
C LYS A 341 -0.95 -9.10 5.76
N GLU A 342 -0.20 -8.16 5.19
CA GLU A 342 -0.74 -6.88 4.71
C GLU A 342 0.20 -6.27 3.67
N ALA A 343 -0.38 -5.61 2.66
CA ALA A 343 0.33 -4.76 1.71
C ALA A 343 0.04 -3.29 2.04
N ARG A 344 1.08 -2.49 2.31
CA ARG A 344 0.96 -1.12 2.85
C ARG A 344 1.17 -0.05 1.80
N ALA A 345 1.96 -0.32 0.76
CA ALA A 345 2.28 0.64 -0.29
C ALA A 345 2.45 -0.04 -1.65
N VAL A 346 2.21 0.71 -2.71
CA VAL A 346 2.39 0.30 -4.10
C VAL A 346 3.05 1.44 -4.90
N SER A 347 3.98 1.10 -5.80
CA SER A 347 4.67 2.05 -6.68
C SER A 347 3.71 2.74 -7.64
N ALA A 348 4.19 3.81 -8.29
CA ALA A 348 3.38 4.61 -9.19
C ALA A 348 2.79 3.78 -10.35
N ASP A 349 3.57 2.82 -10.86
CA ASP A 349 3.17 1.91 -11.94
C ASP A 349 2.32 0.71 -11.49
N GLY A 350 2.01 0.60 -10.19
CA GLY A 350 1.14 -0.45 -9.66
C GLY A 350 1.80 -1.82 -9.45
N ARG A 351 3.12 -1.96 -9.66
CA ARG A 351 3.78 -3.28 -9.73
C ARG A 351 4.60 -3.65 -8.51
N THR A 352 5.28 -2.68 -7.92
CA THR A 352 6.16 -2.88 -6.78
C THR A 352 5.37 -2.61 -5.51
N ILE A 353 5.25 -3.62 -4.66
CA ILE A 353 4.41 -3.60 -3.47
C ILE A 353 5.29 -3.86 -2.26
N VAL A 354 5.10 -3.07 -1.20
CA VAL A 354 5.75 -3.24 0.10
C VAL A 354 4.71 -3.52 1.16
N GLY A 355 5.07 -4.37 2.12
CA GLY A 355 4.19 -4.66 3.25
C GLY A 355 4.90 -5.43 4.36
N THR A 356 4.09 -6.06 5.20
CA THR A 356 4.54 -6.81 6.37
C THR A 356 3.99 -8.24 6.33
N GLY A 357 4.81 -9.20 6.75
CA GLY A 357 4.47 -10.63 6.74
C GLY A 357 5.22 -11.40 7.81
N THR A 358 4.98 -12.71 7.89
CA THR A 358 5.83 -13.63 8.64
C THR A 358 6.87 -14.21 7.70
N GLY A 359 8.15 -14.04 8.03
CA GLY A 359 9.27 -14.56 7.26
C GLY A 359 9.56 -16.04 7.55
N PRO A 360 10.49 -16.67 6.81
CA PRO A 360 10.88 -18.08 6.98
C PRO A 360 11.52 -18.39 8.34
N ASP A 361 12.01 -17.36 9.02
CA ASP A 361 12.54 -17.42 10.38
C ASP A 361 11.44 -17.39 11.47
N GLY A 362 10.18 -17.25 11.06
CA GLY A 362 9.01 -17.17 11.94
C GLY A 362 8.75 -15.79 12.52
N ASN A 363 9.57 -14.79 12.20
CA ASN A 363 9.43 -13.43 12.74
C ASN A 363 8.60 -12.54 11.82
N THR A 364 8.11 -11.43 12.36
CA THR A 364 7.45 -10.40 11.54
C THR A 364 8.49 -9.58 10.80
N GLN A 365 8.38 -9.55 9.48
CA GLN A 365 9.37 -8.92 8.61
C GLN A 365 8.69 -8.13 7.48
N ALA A 366 9.28 -6.99 7.17
CA ALA A 366 8.95 -6.21 5.99
C ALA A 366 9.39 -6.94 4.72
N TRP A 367 8.62 -6.82 3.65
CA TRP A 367 8.91 -7.42 2.35
C TRP A 367 8.65 -6.43 1.22
N ILE A 368 9.31 -6.68 0.09
CA ILE A 368 9.07 -6.04 -1.19
C ILE A 368 8.88 -7.09 -2.26
N ALA A 369 7.89 -6.89 -3.13
CA ALA A 369 7.61 -7.75 -4.26
C ALA A 369 7.39 -6.89 -5.50
N THR A 370 7.88 -7.33 -6.65
CA THR A 370 7.59 -6.67 -7.93
C THR A 370 6.88 -7.67 -8.81
N LEU A 371 5.61 -7.39 -9.12
CA LEU A 371 4.95 -8.10 -10.21
C LEU A 371 5.68 -7.76 -11.51
N PRO A 372 5.81 -8.71 -12.44
CA PRO A 372 6.28 -8.34 -13.76
C PRO A 372 5.39 -7.20 -14.28
N PRO A 373 5.88 -6.37 -15.21
CA PRO A 373 4.97 -5.60 -16.05
C PRO A 373 3.82 -6.52 -16.41
N LEU A 374 2.58 -6.02 -16.44
CA LEU A 374 1.52 -6.77 -17.08
C LEU A 374 2.02 -7.01 -18.51
N SER A 375 2.74 -8.11 -18.71
CA SER A 375 2.94 -8.77 -19.97
C SER A 375 1.51 -9.00 -20.30
N CYS A 376 0.99 -8.14 -21.17
CA CYS A 376 -0.25 -8.32 -21.85
C CYS A 376 -0.44 -9.83 -21.97
N TYR A 377 -1.30 -10.42 -21.13
CA TYR A 377 -1.30 -11.88 -21.00
C TYR A 377 -1.64 -12.49 -22.36
N ALA A 378 -2.48 -11.74 -23.09
CA ALA A 378 -2.82 -11.96 -24.46
C ALA A 378 -1.69 -11.71 -25.48
N ASN A 379 -0.58 -11.05 -25.14
CA ASN A 379 0.63 -10.92 -25.96
C ASN A 379 1.54 -12.12 -25.72
N CYS A 380 1.02 -13.29 -26.05
CA CYS A 380 1.71 -14.56 -25.86
C CYS A 380 3.06 -14.59 -26.60
N ASP A 381 3.11 -13.97 -27.78
CA ASP A 381 4.29 -14.03 -28.65
C ASP A 381 5.34 -12.94 -28.36
N GLY A 382 5.04 -12.02 -27.44
CA GLY A 382 5.94 -10.94 -27.04
C GLY A 382 6.08 -9.83 -28.08
N SER A 383 5.10 -9.67 -28.98
CA SER A 383 5.01 -8.59 -29.95
C SER A 383 5.26 -7.22 -29.33
N THR A 384 6.17 -6.45 -29.93
CA THR A 384 6.53 -5.08 -29.51
C THR A 384 5.97 -4.01 -30.45
N GLY A 385 5.32 -4.43 -31.55
CA GLY A 385 4.68 -3.54 -32.51
C GLY A 385 3.37 -2.94 -32.01
N SER A 386 2.81 -2.00 -32.79
CA SER A 386 1.48 -1.46 -32.57
C SER A 386 0.55 -1.89 -33.72
N PRO A 387 -0.54 -2.62 -33.47
CA PRO A 387 -1.03 -3.07 -32.16
C PRO A 387 -0.14 -4.17 -31.54
N LYS A 388 -0.03 -4.16 -30.20
CA LYS A 388 0.71 -5.19 -29.43
C LYS A 388 0.08 -6.58 -29.54
N LEU A 389 -1.22 -6.63 -29.83
CA LEU A 389 -1.99 -7.86 -29.98
C LEU A 389 -2.29 -8.14 -31.45
N THR A 390 -1.93 -9.35 -31.88
CA THR A 390 -2.10 -9.81 -33.26
C THR A 390 -2.67 -11.23 -33.31
N ALA A 391 -2.94 -11.74 -34.52
CA ALA A 391 -3.36 -13.14 -34.68
C ALA A 391 -2.29 -14.15 -34.22
N ASN A 392 -1.01 -13.74 -34.16
CA ASN A 392 0.08 -14.62 -33.75
C ASN A 392 0.00 -14.97 -32.25
N ASP A 393 -0.59 -14.10 -31.45
CA ASP A 393 -0.83 -14.36 -30.04
C ASP A 393 -1.83 -15.48 -29.79
N PHE A 394 -2.91 -15.52 -30.58
CA PHE A 394 -3.87 -16.62 -30.56
C PHE A 394 -3.18 -17.94 -30.90
N GLN A 395 -2.31 -17.92 -31.92
CA GLN A 395 -1.58 -19.11 -32.33
C GLN A 395 -0.60 -19.57 -31.25
N CYS A 396 0.09 -18.63 -30.62
CA CYS A 396 0.98 -18.90 -29.50
C CYS A 396 0.22 -19.52 -28.32
N PHE A 397 -0.92 -18.93 -27.91
CA PHE A 397 -1.75 -19.49 -26.84
C PHE A 397 -2.29 -20.87 -27.17
N LEU A 398 -2.79 -21.09 -28.39
CA LEU A 398 -3.26 -22.40 -28.85
C LEU A 398 -2.16 -23.46 -28.78
N ASN A 399 -0.93 -23.11 -29.16
CA ASN A 399 0.22 -24.01 -29.08
C ASN A 399 0.56 -24.35 -27.61
N SER A 400 0.59 -23.36 -26.72
CA SER A 400 0.81 -23.58 -25.29
C SER A 400 -0.29 -24.41 -24.64
N TYR A 401 -1.56 -24.14 -24.97
CA TYR A 401 -2.70 -24.91 -24.48
C TYR A 401 -2.64 -26.37 -24.93
N ALA A 402 -2.35 -26.62 -26.21
CA ALA A 402 -2.22 -27.98 -26.75
C ALA A 402 -1.05 -28.76 -26.13
N ASN A 403 0.01 -28.06 -25.70
CA ASN A 403 1.17 -28.64 -25.06
C ASN A 403 1.01 -28.88 -23.55
N GLY A 404 -0.12 -28.46 -22.95
CA GLY A 404 -0.30 -28.56 -21.49
C GLY A 404 0.56 -27.57 -20.70
N ASP A 405 0.99 -26.46 -21.31
CA ASP A 405 1.83 -25.45 -20.68
C ASP A 405 1.08 -24.72 -19.57
N THR A 406 1.73 -24.50 -18.42
CA THR A 406 1.15 -23.76 -17.30
C THR A 406 0.88 -22.30 -17.63
N TYR A 407 1.54 -21.73 -18.65
CA TYR A 407 1.18 -20.41 -19.20
C TYR A 407 -0.28 -20.37 -19.66
N ALA A 408 -0.79 -21.45 -20.26
CA ALA A 408 -2.14 -21.48 -20.81
C ALA A 408 -3.24 -21.59 -19.74
N ASN A 409 -2.88 -21.76 -18.45
CA ASN A 409 -3.82 -21.78 -17.33
C ASN A 409 -4.24 -20.34 -16.96
N CYS A 410 -4.96 -19.70 -17.88
CA CYS A 410 -5.39 -18.31 -17.77
C CYS A 410 -6.27 -18.07 -16.54
N ASP A 411 -7.13 -19.04 -16.22
CA ASP A 411 -8.12 -18.94 -15.15
C ASP A 411 -7.62 -19.45 -13.79
N ALA A 412 -6.35 -19.89 -13.74
CA ALA A 412 -5.67 -20.44 -12.58
C ALA A 412 -6.38 -21.65 -11.95
N SER A 413 -7.00 -22.48 -12.79
CA SER A 413 -7.56 -23.78 -12.40
C SER A 413 -6.54 -24.64 -11.65
N ILE A 414 -6.98 -25.20 -10.52
CA ILE A 414 -6.18 -26.12 -9.67
C ILE A 414 -6.66 -27.58 -9.77
N GLY A 415 -7.68 -27.84 -10.60
CA GLY A 415 -8.22 -29.18 -10.84
C GLY A 415 -7.39 -30.00 -11.83
N SER A 416 -7.77 -31.27 -12.01
CA SER A 416 -7.23 -32.13 -13.08
C SER A 416 -8.33 -32.43 -14.10
N PRO A 417 -8.17 -32.07 -15.39
CA PRO A 417 -6.99 -31.42 -15.99
C PRO A 417 -6.83 -29.95 -15.56
N LEU A 418 -5.57 -29.50 -15.55
CA LEU A 418 -5.20 -28.13 -15.16
C LEU A 418 -5.63 -27.10 -16.21
N LEU A 419 -5.72 -27.51 -17.48
CA LEU A 419 -6.21 -26.70 -18.59
C LEU A 419 -7.60 -27.16 -19.00
N THR A 420 -8.55 -26.22 -19.05
CA THR A 420 -9.95 -26.43 -19.38
C THR A 420 -10.43 -25.45 -20.44
N ALA A 421 -11.64 -25.66 -20.97
CA ALA A 421 -12.24 -24.71 -21.91
C ALA A 421 -12.42 -23.29 -21.33
N ASN A 422 -12.39 -23.14 -20.01
CA ASN A 422 -12.49 -21.82 -19.37
C ASN A 422 -11.22 -20.99 -19.58
N ASP A 423 -10.06 -21.62 -19.76
CA ASP A 423 -8.82 -20.91 -20.08
C ASP A 423 -8.87 -20.20 -21.43
N PHE A 424 -9.51 -20.83 -22.42
CA PHE A 424 -9.78 -20.21 -23.72
C PHE A 424 -10.64 -18.97 -23.58
N LEU A 425 -11.70 -19.05 -22.79
CA LEU A 425 -12.61 -17.94 -22.56
C LEU A 425 -11.88 -16.80 -21.84
N CYS A 426 -11.06 -17.13 -20.84
CA CYS A 426 -10.22 -16.18 -20.13
C CYS A 426 -9.21 -15.49 -21.08
N PHE A 427 -8.53 -16.23 -21.96
CA PHE A 427 -7.61 -15.66 -22.94
C PHE A 427 -8.33 -14.72 -23.91
N LEU A 428 -9.47 -15.14 -24.47
CA LEU A 428 -10.27 -14.32 -25.38
C LEU A 428 -10.71 -13.00 -24.74
N ASN A 429 -11.14 -13.04 -23.47
CA ASN A 429 -11.53 -11.85 -22.73
C ASN A 429 -10.33 -10.91 -22.52
N LYS A 430 -9.14 -11.45 -22.20
CA LYS A 430 -7.92 -10.65 -22.05
C LYS A 430 -7.40 -10.10 -23.37
N PHE A 431 -7.56 -10.83 -24.47
CA PHE A 431 -7.21 -10.37 -25.81
C PHE A 431 -8.15 -9.24 -26.27
N ALA A 432 -9.46 -9.39 -26.06
CA ALA A 432 -10.45 -8.38 -26.39
C ALA A 432 -10.30 -7.09 -25.56
N ALA A 433 -9.83 -7.21 -24.31
CA ALA A 433 -9.52 -6.07 -23.46
C ALA A 433 -8.39 -5.18 -24.00
N GLY A 434 -7.55 -5.73 -24.90
CA GLY A 434 -6.41 -4.99 -25.44
C GLY A 434 -5.25 -4.89 -24.46
N CYS A 435 -4.15 -4.32 -24.93
CA CYS A 435 -2.95 -4.11 -24.13
C CYS A 435 -2.41 -2.70 -24.34
N SER A 436 -2.27 -1.97 -23.24
CA SER A 436 -1.69 -0.62 -23.20
C SER A 436 -0.17 -0.64 -23.27
#